data_AF-K2MSW8-F1
#
_entry.id   AF-K2MSW8-F1
#
_cell.length_a   1.000
_cell.length_b   1.000
_cell.length_c   1.000
_cell.angle_alpha   90.00
_cell.angle_beta   90.00
_cell.angle_gamma   90.00
#
_symmetry.space_group_name_H-M   'P 1'
#
loop_
_entity.id
_entity.type
_entity.pdbx_description
1 polymer ?
#
loop_
_entity_poly.entity_id
_entity_poly.type
_entity_poly.pdbx_seq_one_letter_code
_entity_poly.pdbx_strand_id
1 'polypeptide(L)'
;MEVKEGKPEQSWTYKAFGDTIEKDDGVQQSGAAPPSLMVLTSDKGWPYTLMKSKGEIISDCYVNSEVERVWQIVSSDLTEWFSNFDLSLNPSPARCLLNGTPGIGKSMAAGSYILYQLLHYDMDKIQVVVLCFGDTAYVFDKTAQTVTIYKVRQHPRVF
;
A
#
# COMPACT_ATOMS: atom_id res chain seq x y z
N MET A 1 16.02 -1.76 6.80
CA MET A 1 15.47 -0.68 5.94
C MET A 1 15.50 0.53 6.83
N GLU A 2 16.33 1.55 6.58
CA GLU A 2 16.29 2.74 7.45
C GLU A 2 15.11 3.58 7.00
N VAL A 3 14.10 3.60 7.86
CA VAL A 3 12.86 4.33 7.68
C VAL A 3 13.15 5.78 8.07
N LYS A 4 13.20 6.68 7.08
CA LYS A 4 13.32 8.12 7.37
C LYS A 4 11.94 8.67 7.72
N GLU A 5 11.89 9.36 8.84
CA GLU A 5 10.69 9.86 9.48
C GLU A 5 10.11 11.08 8.75
N GLY A 6 8.80 11.07 8.51
CA GLY A 6 8.07 12.20 7.95
C GLY A 6 6.72 11.77 7.35
N LYS A 7 5.61 12.16 7.99
CA LYS A 7 4.28 12.00 7.40
C LYS A 7 4.09 13.11 6.36
N PRO A 8 3.91 12.79 5.07
CA PRO A 8 3.68 13.82 4.05
C PRO A 8 2.33 14.50 4.30
N GLU A 9 2.29 15.83 4.17
CA GLU A 9 1.05 16.59 4.29
C GLU A 9 0.07 16.17 3.17
N GLN A 10 -1.10 15.68 3.58
CA GLN A 10 -2.09 15.11 2.66
C GLN A 10 -2.86 16.25 1.97
N SER A 11 -2.71 16.37 0.65
CA SER A 11 -3.27 17.48 -0.14
C SER A 11 -4.70 17.26 -0.66
N TRP A 12 -5.32 16.11 -0.38
CA TRP A 12 -6.63 15.75 -0.94
C TRP A 12 -7.73 15.74 0.12
N THR A 13 -8.86 16.37 -0.20
CA THR A 13 -10.09 16.34 0.61
C THR A 13 -11.05 15.26 0.10
N TYR A 14 -11.64 14.53 1.04
CA TYR A 14 -12.59 13.45 0.77
C TYR A 14 -13.88 13.69 1.56
N LYS A 15 -15.01 13.26 0.99
CA LYS A 15 -16.32 13.26 1.65
C LYS A 15 -16.82 11.83 1.78
N ALA A 16 -17.51 11.55 2.89
CA ALA A 16 -18.21 10.29 3.06
C ALA A 16 -19.48 10.29 2.20
N PHE A 17 -19.67 9.28 1.36
CA PHE A 17 -20.89 9.06 0.58
C PHE A 17 -21.37 7.61 0.76
N GLY A 18 -22.29 7.41 1.71
CA GLY A 18 -22.72 6.07 2.13
C GLY A 18 -21.56 5.27 2.75
N ASP A 19 -21.42 4.00 2.37
CA ASP A 19 -20.31 3.11 2.79
C ASP A 19 -19.02 3.35 2.00
N THR A 20 -18.99 4.35 1.12
CA THR A 20 -17.86 4.66 0.25
C THR A 20 -17.32 6.06 0.50
N ILE A 21 -16.00 6.20 0.54
CA ILE A 21 -15.33 7.50 0.57
C ILE A 21 -15.28 8.02 -0.87
N GLU A 22 -15.84 9.18 -1.19
CA GLU A 22 -15.70 9.82 -2.50
C GLU A 22 -14.77 11.03 -2.41
N LYS A 23 -14.18 11.42 -3.54
CA LYS A 23 -13.51 12.71 -3.62
C LYS A 23 -14.52 13.82 -3.40
N ASP A 24 -14.12 14.85 -2.69
CA ASP A 24 -14.90 16.07 -2.62
C ASP A 24 -14.62 16.95 -3.85
N ASP A 25 -15.20 16.59 -5.00
CA ASP A 25 -15.12 17.37 -6.25
C ASP A 25 -16.48 17.86 -6.73
N GLY A 26 -17.44 18.00 -5.79
CA GLY A 26 -18.80 18.45 -6.03
C GLY A 26 -18.93 19.94 -6.38
N VAL A 27 -18.25 20.40 -7.43
CA VAL A 27 -18.61 21.58 -8.23
C VAL A 27 -18.24 21.28 -9.68
N GLN A 28 -19.27 21.15 -10.51
CA GLN A 28 -19.18 21.15 -11.96
C GLN A 28 -18.68 22.52 -12.45
N GLN A 29 -17.37 22.78 -12.38
CA GLN A 29 -16.75 23.91 -13.06
C GLN A 29 -15.43 23.48 -13.70
N SER A 30 -15.33 23.76 -15.00
CA SER A 30 -14.11 23.67 -15.80
C SER A 30 -13.06 24.62 -15.23
N GLY A 31 -12.33 24.13 -14.24
CA GLY A 31 -11.26 24.80 -13.52
C GLY A 31 -10.59 23.76 -12.64
N ALA A 32 -10.18 22.64 -13.26
CA ALA A 32 -9.61 21.51 -12.56
C ALA A 32 -8.46 22.00 -11.68
N ALA A 33 -8.60 21.86 -10.36
CA ALA A 33 -7.46 21.95 -9.47
C ALA A 33 -6.34 21.08 -10.06
N PRO A 34 -5.09 21.56 -10.12
CA PRO A 34 -4.00 20.79 -10.70
C PRO A 34 -4.00 19.38 -10.13
N PRO A 35 -3.87 18.32 -10.95
CA PRO A 35 -3.79 16.97 -10.42
C PRO A 35 -2.61 16.87 -9.45
N SER A 36 -2.91 16.83 -8.16
CA SER A 36 -1.91 16.65 -7.12
C SER A 36 -1.42 15.21 -7.16
N LEU A 37 -0.10 15.06 -7.18
CA LEU A 37 0.62 13.80 -7.21
C LEU A 37 1.64 13.81 -6.09
N MET A 38 1.58 12.83 -5.21
CA MET A 38 2.59 12.64 -4.18
C MET A 38 3.63 11.64 -4.69
N VAL A 39 4.90 11.87 -4.38
CA VAL A 39 6.00 10.98 -4.79
C VAL A 39 6.66 10.42 -3.54
N LEU A 40 6.69 9.10 -3.42
CA LEU A 40 7.47 8.40 -2.39
C LEU A 40 8.79 7.91 -2.98
N THR A 41 9.90 8.29 -2.35
CA THR A 41 11.24 7.93 -2.80
C THR A 41 11.88 6.93 -1.84
N SER A 42 12.42 5.83 -2.37
CA SER A 42 13.17 4.82 -1.62
C SER A 42 14.57 4.66 -2.21
N ASP A 43 15.60 4.91 -1.39
CA ASP A 43 17.01 4.74 -1.76
C ASP A 43 17.33 3.27 -2.16
N LYS A 44 16.55 2.32 -1.62
CA LYS A 44 16.69 0.89 -1.89
C LYS A 44 15.77 0.40 -3.01
N GLY A 45 14.99 1.31 -3.60
CA GLY A 45 13.92 0.99 -4.54
C GLY A 45 12.68 0.38 -3.88
N TRP A 46 11.67 0.13 -4.70
CA TRP A 46 10.43 -0.54 -4.30
C TRP A 46 10.50 -2.04 -4.66
N PRO A 47 9.87 -2.95 -3.90
CA PRO A 47 9.93 -4.39 -4.18
C PRO A 47 9.52 -4.79 -5.60
N TYR A 48 8.57 -4.06 -6.20
CA TYR A 48 8.15 -4.24 -7.59
C TYR A 48 9.30 -4.00 -8.60
N THR A 49 10.22 -3.10 -8.26
CA THR A 49 11.33 -2.64 -9.12
C THR A 49 12.52 -3.59 -9.02
N LEU A 50 12.74 -4.18 -7.84
CA LEU A 50 13.78 -5.18 -7.57
C LEU A 50 13.62 -6.47 -8.42
N MET A 51 12.43 -6.73 -8.97
CA MET A 51 12.18 -7.87 -9.87
C MET A 51 12.32 -7.53 -11.37
N LYS A 52 12.31 -6.26 -11.77
CA LYS A 52 12.58 -5.91 -13.17
C LYS A 52 14.07 -6.16 -13.43
N SER A 53 14.35 -7.24 -14.14
CA SER A 53 15.67 -7.79 -14.47
C SER A 53 16.57 -6.91 -15.36
N LYS A 54 16.47 -5.59 -15.27
CA LYS A 54 17.28 -4.63 -16.03
C LYS A 54 17.59 -3.40 -15.17
N GLY A 55 18.58 -3.51 -14.29
CA GLY A 55 19.48 -2.44 -13.80
C GLY A 55 18.94 -1.12 -13.24
N GLU A 56 17.67 -0.77 -13.43
CA GLU A 56 17.07 0.50 -13.06
C GLU A 56 16.23 0.28 -11.79
N ILE A 57 16.84 0.65 -10.68
CA ILE A 57 16.13 0.81 -9.42
C ILE A 57 15.23 2.02 -9.61
N ILE A 58 13.91 1.80 -9.74
CA ILE A 58 12.96 2.91 -9.68
C ILE A 58 12.78 3.23 -8.20
N SER A 59 13.39 4.33 -7.77
CA SER A 59 13.29 4.86 -6.41
C SER A 59 11.91 5.46 -6.14
N ASP A 60 11.25 5.96 -7.19
CA ASP A 60 10.11 6.84 -7.05
C ASP A 60 8.79 6.11 -7.30
N CYS A 61 7.85 6.26 -6.37
CA CYS A 61 6.48 5.73 -6.45
C CYS A 61 5.50 6.90 -6.49
N TYR A 62 4.73 6.99 -7.57
CA TYR A 62 3.76 8.05 -7.79
C TYR A 62 2.40 7.67 -7.21
N VAL A 63 1.89 8.50 -6.29
CA VAL A 63 0.66 8.29 -5.54
C VAL A 63 -0.34 9.35 -5.98
N ASN A 64 -1.39 8.90 -6.66
CA ASN A 64 -2.52 9.73 -6.99
C ASN A 64 -3.62 9.59 -5.93
N SER A 65 -4.67 10.37 -6.09
CA SER A 65 -5.82 10.37 -5.20
C SER A 65 -6.59 9.05 -5.10
N GLU A 66 -6.59 8.21 -6.13
CA GLU A 66 -7.27 6.92 -6.09
C GLU A 66 -6.48 5.94 -5.22
N VAL A 67 -5.16 5.98 -5.32
CA VAL A 67 -4.28 5.21 -4.45
C VAL A 67 -4.42 5.67 -2.99
N GLU A 68 -4.50 6.98 -2.76
CA GLU A 68 -4.77 7.53 -1.43
C GLU A 68 -6.14 7.08 -0.89
N ARG A 69 -7.19 7.10 -1.72
CA ARG A 69 -8.52 6.60 -1.34
C ARG A 69 -8.48 5.12 -0.92
N VAL A 70 -7.71 4.29 -1.63
CA VAL A 70 -7.51 2.88 -1.23
C VAL A 70 -6.86 2.78 0.14
N TRP A 71 -5.85 3.59 0.42
CA TRP A 71 -5.23 3.61 1.74
C TRP A 71 -6.21 4.03 2.84
N GLN A 72 -7.06 5.03 2.60
CA GLN A 72 -8.07 5.46 3.59
C GLN A 72 -9.03 4.32 3.96
N ILE A 73 -9.48 3.53 2.97
CA ILE A 73 -10.31 2.35 3.21
C ILE A 73 -9.56 1.33 4.07
N VAL A 74 -8.34 0.97 3.67
CA VAL A 74 -7.51 0.00 4.41
C VAL A 74 -7.22 0.50 5.83
N SER A 75 -6.90 1.78 6.01
CA SER A 75 -6.62 2.39 7.30
C SER A 75 -7.85 2.40 8.20
N SER A 76 -9.05 2.65 7.64
CA SER A 76 -10.31 2.59 8.38
C SER A 76 -10.57 1.17 8.88
N ASP A 77 -10.46 0.17 8.00
CA ASP A 77 -10.65 -1.25 8.35
C ASP A 77 -9.65 -1.72 9.41
N LEU A 78 -8.39 -1.30 9.30
CA LEU A 78 -7.37 -1.59 10.31
C LEU A 78 -7.70 -0.94 11.66
N THR A 79 -8.16 0.31 11.65
CA THR A 79 -8.53 1.03 12.87
C THR A 79 -9.68 0.34 13.59
N GLU A 80 -10.73 -0.03 12.86
CA GLU A 80 -11.87 -0.79 13.41
C GLU A 80 -11.41 -2.14 13.97
N TRP A 81 -10.60 -2.88 13.21
CA TRP A 81 -10.08 -4.17 13.64
C TRP A 81 -9.26 -4.08 14.93
N PHE A 82 -8.32 -3.13 15.01
CA PHE A 82 -7.45 -2.96 16.17
C PHE A 82 -8.17 -2.39 17.41
N SER A 83 -9.30 -1.70 17.22
CA SER A 83 -10.10 -1.17 18.33
C SER A 83 -10.94 -2.25 19.00
N ASN A 84 -11.29 -3.30 18.26
CA ASN A 84 -12.13 -4.42 18.70
C ASN A 84 -11.32 -5.71 18.91
N PHE A 85 -9.98 -5.66 18.92
CA PHE A 85 -9.12 -6.84 18.95
C PHE A 85 -9.28 -7.72 20.20
N ASP A 86 -9.63 -7.11 21.35
CA ASP A 86 -9.86 -7.83 22.61
C ASP A 86 -11.21 -8.58 22.65
N LEU A 87 -12.09 -8.34 21.68
CA LEU A 87 -13.36 -9.07 21.56
C LEU A 87 -13.10 -10.36 20.77
N SER A 88 -13.24 -11.51 21.43
CA SER A 88 -13.03 -12.87 20.89
C SER A 88 -13.86 -13.23 19.63
N LEU A 89 -14.73 -12.33 19.17
CA LEU A 89 -15.63 -12.47 18.03
C LEU A 89 -15.20 -11.66 16.81
N ASN A 90 -14.07 -10.95 16.86
CA ASN A 90 -13.73 -10.02 15.80
C ASN A 90 -13.19 -10.75 14.55
N PRO A 91 -13.86 -10.68 13.39
CA PRO A 91 -13.31 -11.25 12.16
C PRO A 91 -11.99 -10.55 11.81
N SER A 92 -11.09 -11.28 11.16
CA SER A 92 -9.91 -10.70 10.48
C SER A 92 -10.32 -9.47 9.65
N PRO A 93 -9.43 -8.49 9.44
CA PRO A 93 -9.76 -7.30 8.67
C PRO A 93 -10.32 -7.70 7.30
N ALA A 94 -11.27 -6.92 6.80
CA ALA A 94 -11.97 -7.24 5.56
C ALA A 94 -10.96 -7.43 4.42
N ARG A 95 -11.18 -8.46 3.58
CA ARG A 95 -10.33 -8.69 2.42
C ARG A 95 -10.63 -7.63 1.37
N CYS A 96 -9.73 -6.68 1.17
CA CYS A 96 -9.87 -5.68 0.10
C CYS A 96 -9.39 -6.26 -1.24
N LEU A 97 -10.17 -6.06 -2.30
CA LEU A 97 -9.78 -6.37 -3.68
C LEU A 97 -9.65 -5.08 -4.49
N LEU A 98 -8.44 -4.77 -4.93
CA LEU A 98 -8.20 -3.61 -5.80
C LEU A 98 -8.34 -3.98 -7.28
N ASN A 99 -9.50 -3.65 -7.85
CA ASN A 99 -9.74 -3.77 -9.28
C ASN A 99 -9.44 -2.45 -10.00
N GLY A 100 -9.00 -2.56 -11.25
CA GLY A 100 -8.85 -1.40 -12.12
C GLY A 100 -8.22 -1.79 -13.45
N THR A 101 -8.12 -0.84 -14.37
CA THR A 101 -7.67 -1.11 -15.74
C THR A 101 -6.24 -1.65 -15.77
N PRO A 102 -5.94 -2.68 -16.57
CA PRO A 102 -4.57 -3.11 -16.84
C PRO A 102 -3.69 -1.93 -17.32
N GLY A 103 -2.42 -1.91 -16.94
CA GLY A 103 -1.47 -0.87 -17.38
C GLY A 103 -1.46 0.45 -16.60
N ILE A 104 -2.46 0.75 -15.77
CA ILE A 104 -2.53 2.02 -14.99
C ILE A 104 -1.53 2.06 -13.81
N GLY A 105 -0.85 0.96 -13.49
CA GLY A 105 0.17 0.94 -12.45
C GLY A 105 -0.34 0.62 -11.04
N LYS A 106 -1.45 -0.13 -10.90
CA LYS A 106 -1.99 -0.58 -9.59
C LYS A 106 -0.95 -1.21 -8.68
N SER A 107 -0.23 -2.22 -9.16
CA SER A 107 0.76 -2.95 -8.35
C SER A 107 1.96 -2.08 -7.97
N MET A 108 2.37 -1.19 -8.87
CA MET A 108 3.54 -0.33 -8.65
C MET A 108 3.20 0.85 -7.74
N ALA A 109 2.08 1.54 -7.98
CA ALA A 109 1.65 2.69 -7.18
C ALA A 109 0.94 2.25 -5.89
N ALA A 110 -0.21 1.59 -5.99
CA ALA A 110 -1.00 1.21 -4.80
C ALA A 110 -0.28 0.17 -3.93
N GLY A 111 0.33 -0.85 -4.53
CA GLY A 111 1.06 -1.87 -3.77
C GLY A 111 2.22 -1.29 -2.98
N SER A 112 3.04 -0.43 -3.60
CA SER A 112 4.16 0.23 -2.92
C SER A 112 3.68 1.23 -1.86
N TYR A 113 2.62 1.99 -2.15
CA TYR A 113 2.05 2.95 -1.20
C TYR A 113 1.48 2.27 0.04
N ILE A 114 0.68 1.22 -0.13
CA ILE A 114 0.12 0.44 0.97
C ILE A 114 1.26 -0.20 1.78
N LEU A 115 2.28 -0.76 1.13
CA LEU A 115 3.45 -1.30 1.82
C LEU A 115 4.13 -0.21 2.67
N TYR A 116 4.39 0.97 2.10
CA TYR A 116 4.97 2.10 2.83
C TYR A 116 4.14 2.44 4.06
N GLN A 117 2.84 2.62 3.89
CA GLN A 117 1.93 3.00 4.96
C GLN A 117 1.87 1.93 6.07
N LEU A 118 1.83 0.64 5.73
CA LEU A 118 1.86 -0.46 6.72
C LEU A 118 3.18 -0.53 7.49
N LEU A 119 4.30 -0.26 6.81
CA LEU A 119 5.62 -0.20 7.45
C LEU A 119 5.74 0.98 8.43
N HIS A 120 5.00 2.07 8.19
CA HIS A 120 4.94 3.25 9.08
C HIS A 120 3.74 3.25 10.03
N TYR A 121 2.86 2.25 9.92
CA TYR A 121 1.76 2.08 10.86
C TYR A 121 2.30 1.80 12.26
N ASP A 122 1.44 1.98 13.27
CA ASP A 122 1.78 1.70 14.67
C ASP A 122 2.46 0.32 14.82
N MET A 123 3.64 0.32 15.42
CA MET A 123 4.47 -0.87 15.63
C MET A 123 3.86 -1.84 16.65
N ASP A 124 3.10 -1.33 17.62
CA ASP A 124 2.42 -2.15 18.62
C ASP A 124 1.23 -2.90 18.01
N LYS A 125 0.72 -2.41 16.86
CA LYS A 125 -0.39 -3.01 16.12
C LYS A 125 0.06 -3.91 14.99
N ILE A 126 1.09 -3.49 14.23
CA ILE A 126 1.62 -4.25 13.08
C ILE A 126 3.12 -4.42 13.24
N GLN A 127 3.55 -5.66 13.50
CA GLN A 127 4.96 -6.04 13.64
C GLN A 127 5.55 -6.63 12.34
N VAL A 128 4.73 -7.33 11.56
CA VAL A 128 5.17 -8.03 10.34
C VAL A 128 4.26 -7.65 9.17
N VAL A 129 4.86 -7.34 8.02
CA VAL A 129 4.15 -7.08 6.77
C VAL A 129 4.66 -8.05 5.71
N VAL A 130 3.74 -8.73 5.02
CA VAL A 130 4.09 -9.68 3.95
C VAL A 130 3.59 -9.14 2.61
N LEU A 131 4.51 -8.94 1.67
CA LEU A 131 4.19 -8.62 0.28
C LEU A 131 4.44 -9.84 -0.60
N CYS A 132 3.39 -10.40 -1.18
CA CYS A 132 3.46 -11.49 -2.14
C CYS A 132 3.35 -10.95 -3.58
N PHE A 133 4.27 -11.35 -4.45
CA PHE A 133 4.23 -11.03 -5.86
C PHE A 133 4.73 -12.21 -6.70
N GLY A 134 3.85 -12.78 -7.52
CA GLY A 134 4.12 -14.04 -8.22
C GLY A 134 4.55 -15.13 -7.24
N ASP A 135 5.68 -15.77 -7.53
CA ASP A 135 6.25 -16.85 -6.71
C ASP A 135 7.17 -16.35 -5.59
N THR A 136 7.21 -15.04 -5.33
CA THR A 136 8.10 -14.41 -4.34
C THR A 136 7.29 -13.76 -3.22
N ALA A 137 7.68 -14.02 -1.97
CA ALA A 137 7.16 -13.34 -0.79
C ALA A 137 8.29 -12.56 -0.10
N TYR A 138 8.02 -11.29 0.21
CA TYR A 138 8.89 -10.43 1.00
C TYR A 138 8.27 -10.27 2.38
N VAL A 139 8.98 -10.71 3.41
CA VAL A 139 8.56 -10.61 4.82
C VAL A 139 9.35 -9.49 5.46
N PHE A 140 8.67 -8.40 5.79
CA PHE A 140 9.22 -7.25 6.48
C PHE A 140 8.95 -7.39 7.97
N ASP A 141 10.00 -7.59 8.74
CA ASP A 141 9.94 -7.56 10.20
C ASP A 141 10.29 -6.15 10.67
N LYS A 142 9.32 -5.44 11.23
CA LYS A 142 9.50 -4.07 11.73
C LYS A 142 10.28 -4.04 13.04
N THR A 143 10.20 -5.10 13.84
CA THR A 143 10.90 -5.21 15.13
C THR A 143 12.38 -5.46 14.94
N ALA A 144 12.74 -6.38 14.04
CA ALA A 144 14.13 -6.67 13.68
C ALA A 144 14.66 -5.71 12.59
N GLN A 145 13.80 -4.91 11.97
CA GLN A 145 14.10 -4.04 10.81
C GLN A 145 14.70 -4.77 9.60
N THR A 146 14.36 -6.06 9.45
CA THR A 146 14.88 -6.96 8.41
C THR A 146 13.84 -7.25 7.33
N VAL A 147 14.34 -7.64 6.15
CA VAL A 147 13.50 -8.14 5.06
C VAL A 147 14.01 -9.51 4.63
N THR A 148 13.15 -10.52 4.68
CA THR A 148 13.46 -11.89 4.24
C THR A 148 12.69 -12.22 2.97
N ILE A 149 13.38 -12.79 1.98
CA ILE A 149 12.81 -13.11 0.68
C ILE A 149 12.63 -14.62 0.56
N TYR A 150 11.40 -15.06 0.35
CA TYR A 150 11.06 -16.44 0.07
C TYR A 150 10.68 -16.57 -1.39
N LYS A 151 11.28 -17.55 -2.09
CA LYS A 151 10.88 -17.94 -3.44
C LYS A 151 10.28 -19.33 -3.37
N VAL A 152 9.07 -19.49 -3.85
CA VAL A 152 8.44 -20.81 -3.97
C VAL A 152 9.29 -21.61 -4.97
N ARG A 153 9.87 -22.73 -4.50
CA ARG A 153 10.53 -23.69 -5.40
C ARG A 153 9.44 -24.32 -6.24
N GLN A 154 9.47 -24.09 -7.55
CA GLN A 154 8.69 -24.91 -8.48
C GLN A 154 9.22 -26.34 -8.37
N HIS A 155 8.44 -27.25 -7.78
CA HIS A 155 8.67 -28.66 -8.03
C HIS A 155 8.41 -28.89 -9.53
N PRO A 156 9.34 -29.51 -10.28
CA PRO A 156 9.03 -29.89 -11.65
C PRO A 156 7.82 -30.81 -11.60
N ARG A 157 6.73 -30.43 -12.29
CA ARG A 157 5.66 -31.37 -12.57
C ARG A 157 6.28 -32.48 -13.41
N VAL A 158 6.58 -33.61 -12.75
CA VAL A 158 6.88 -34.85 -13.45
C VAL A 158 5.54 -35.26 -14.07
N PHE A 159 5.44 -35.12 -15.38
CA PHE A 159 4.39 -35.74 -16.19
C PHE A 159 4.67 -37.23 -16.32
#